data_AF-A0A0M9VM59-F1
#
_entry.id   AF-A0A0M9VM59-F1
#
_cell.length_a   1.000
_cell.length_b   1.000
_cell.length_c   1.000
_cell.angle_alpha   90.00
_cell.angle_beta   90.00
_cell.angle_gamma   90.00
#
_symmetry.space_group_name_H-M   'P 1'
#
loop_
_entity.id
_entity.type
_entity.pdbx_description
1 polymer ?
#
loop_
_entity_poly.entity_id
_entity_poly.type
_entity_poly.pdbx_seq_one_letter_code
_entity_poly.pdbx_strand_id
1 'polypeptide(L)'
;MARSSFPLRRALAVGLAATALALTSCSPPEPVDPVGPAPSAEGAPAEEASPSASAPAAGSGAEADVVAQYEAARAAVDLAERTAGGKAFELDDEDGGNWEVRVAVENEEFEVVVDAAGTEVLRSERDDSLDGEDAGRLNGVQIGLSEAIGIAVSEYTGTARLDDADLTTEGDTVAWEIGFVDDVEIYLDVLDGRVIRVD
;
A
#
# COMPACT_ATOMS: atom_id res chain seq x y z
N MET A 1 -22.08 -18.78 9.90
CA MET A 1 -21.89 -17.41 10.44
C MET A 1 -21.75 -17.47 11.95
N ALA A 2 -20.55 -17.81 12.42
CA ALA A 2 -20.18 -17.72 13.82
C ALA A 2 -19.26 -16.50 13.93
N ARG A 3 -19.80 -15.39 14.43
CA ARG A 3 -19.00 -14.21 14.79
C ARG A 3 -18.31 -14.55 16.10
N SER A 4 -17.06 -14.99 16.01
CA SER A 4 -16.23 -15.22 17.20
C SER A 4 -15.77 -13.87 17.74
N SER A 5 -16.59 -13.29 18.60
CA SER A 5 -16.22 -12.14 19.43
C SER A 5 -15.21 -12.58 20.48
N PHE A 6 -13.93 -12.24 20.29
CA PHE A 6 -12.92 -12.43 21.32
C PHE A 6 -12.92 -11.27 22.33
N PRO A 7 -12.95 -11.56 23.64
CA PRO A 7 -13.06 -10.54 24.69
C PRO A 7 -11.78 -9.73 24.88
N LEU A 8 -11.93 -8.41 24.70
CA LEU A 8 -10.98 -7.35 25.05
C LEU A 8 -10.49 -7.48 26.52
N ARG A 9 -9.33 -8.09 26.74
CA ARG A 9 -8.70 -8.13 28.06
C ARG A 9 -7.82 -6.91 28.25
N ARG A 10 -8.43 -5.85 28.80
CA ARG A 10 -7.75 -4.66 29.32
C ARG A 10 -6.73 -5.06 30.39
N ALA A 11 -5.45 -4.84 30.12
CA ALA A 11 -4.42 -4.74 31.14
C ALA A 11 -3.93 -3.28 31.19
N LEU A 12 -4.20 -2.62 32.32
CA LEU A 12 -3.63 -1.32 32.67
C LEU A 12 -2.11 -1.47 32.88
N ALA A 13 -1.32 -0.59 32.26
CA ALA A 13 -0.01 -0.22 32.76
C ALA A 13 0.23 1.29 32.55
N VAL A 14 0.26 2.00 33.67
CA VAL A 14 0.62 3.41 33.82
C VAL A 14 2.14 3.51 33.89
N GLY A 15 2.77 4.40 33.11
CA GLY A 15 4.23 4.55 33.09
C GLY A 15 4.76 5.79 32.38
N LEU A 16 4.71 6.91 33.10
CA LEU A 16 5.44 8.19 32.99
C LEU A 16 6.75 8.23 32.15
N ALA A 17 6.91 9.26 31.30
CA ALA A 17 8.10 10.14 31.29
C ALA A 17 7.91 11.36 30.36
N ALA A 18 7.73 12.54 30.97
CA ALA A 18 7.78 13.83 30.31
C ALA A 18 9.23 14.25 30.05
N THR A 19 9.52 14.78 28.86
CA THR A 19 10.60 15.75 28.67
C THR A 19 10.11 16.91 27.81
N ALA A 20 10.22 18.09 28.40
CA ALA A 20 9.92 19.39 27.81
C ALA A 20 11.23 20.12 27.49
N LEU A 21 11.09 21.30 26.88
CA LEU A 21 12.06 22.38 26.58
C LEU A 21 12.74 22.30 25.20
N ALA A 22 12.90 23.38 24.43
CA ALA A 22 12.53 24.80 24.62
C ALA A 22 12.49 25.55 23.28
N LEU A 23 11.73 26.64 23.30
CA LEU A 23 11.54 27.66 22.27
C LEU A 23 12.82 28.46 21.98
N THR A 24 13.07 28.77 20.72
CA THR A 24 13.95 29.87 20.27
C THR A 24 13.55 30.21 18.82
N SER A 25 13.60 31.42 18.29
CA SER A 25 13.47 32.79 18.79
C SER A 25 13.28 33.63 17.51
N CYS A 26 12.44 34.65 17.59
CA CYS A 26 12.01 35.56 16.52
C CYS A 26 13.13 36.52 16.05
N SER A 27 13.12 36.97 14.77
CA SER A 27 13.06 38.42 14.43
C SER A 27 12.97 38.72 12.91
N PRO A 28 12.01 39.57 12.45
CA PRO A 28 11.98 40.29 11.15
C PRO A 28 12.52 41.76 11.34
N PRO A 29 12.35 42.79 10.46
CA PRO A 29 11.61 43.00 9.19
C PRO A 29 12.43 43.76 8.08
N GLU A 30 11.92 44.14 6.89
CA GLU A 30 11.34 45.47 6.55
C GLU A 30 11.11 45.64 5.01
N PRO A 31 10.36 46.67 4.55
CA PRO A 31 9.42 46.64 3.42
C PRO A 31 9.91 47.34 2.15
N VAL A 32 9.24 47.07 1.01
CA VAL A 32 9.20 47.99 -0.14
C VAL A 32 7.82 47.97 -0.82
N ASP A 33 7.09 49.07 -0.70
CA ASP A 33 6.10 49.53 -1.69
C ASP A 33 6.73 50.72 -2.43
N PRO A 34 6.44 50.91 -3.74
CA PRO A 34 5.36 51.86 -4.03
C PRO A 34 4.49 51.51 -5.25
N VAL A 35 3.17 51.72 -5.03
CA VAL A 35 2.17 52.38 -5.89
C VAL A 35 2.51 52.60 -7.37
N GLY A 36 1.66 52.03 -8.22
CA GLY A 36 1.31 52.56 -9.54
C GLY A 36 -0.23 52.47 -9.74
N PRO A 37 -0.95 53.57 -10.04
CA PRO A 37 -2.38 53.54 -10.26
C PRO A 37 -2.78 53.12 -11.69
N ALA A 38 -4.05 52.67 -11.77
CA ALA A 38 -4.82 52.05 -12.85
C ALA A 38 -4.83 52.76 -14.24
N PRO A 39 -5.45 52.12 -15.25
CA PRO A 39 -6.86 52.46 -15.50
C PRO A 39 -7.81 51.27 -15.77
N SER A 40 -9.07 51.50 -15.38
CA SER A 40 -10.25 50.74 -15.79
C SER A 40 -10.48 50.76 -17.30
N ALA A 41 -11.01 49.66 -17.83
CA ALA A 41 -11.96 49.69 -18.93
C ALA A 41 -13.07 48.67 -18.66
N GLU A 42 -14.30 49.16 -18.66
CA GLU A 42 -15.56 48.48 -18.38
C GLU A 42 -16.42 48.46 -19.66
N GLY A 43 -17.13 47.35 -19.90
CA GLY A 43 -18.19 47.18 -20.91
C GLY A 43 -17.79 46.35 -22.15
N ALA A 44 -18.57 45.40 -22.69
CA ALA A 44 -19.93 44.90 -22.46
C ALA A 44 -20.11 43.55 -23.25
N PRO A 45 -21.32 43.00 -23.51
CA PRO A 45 -21.78 41.69 -23.04
C PRO A 45 -21.78 40.52 -24.05
N ALA A 46 -21.90 39.31 -23.47
CA ALA A 46 -22.53 38.06 -23.92
C ALA A 46 -22.65 37.72 -25.43
N GLU A 47 -22.00 36.62 -25.81
CA GLU A 47 -22.54 35.68 -26.80
C GLU A 47 -22.41 34.25 -26.23
N GLU A 48 -23.55 33.68 -25.82
CA GLU A 48 -23.70 32.27 -25.51
C GLU A 48 -23.58 31.46 -26.80
N ALA A 49 -22.42 30.85 -27.02
CA ALA A 49 -22.31 29.67 -27.85
C ALA A 49 -22.12 28.48 -26.91
N SER A 50 -23.16 27.66 -26.72
CA SER A 50 -23.04 26.34 -26.09
C SER A 50 -22.13 25.46 -26.96
N PRO A 51 -20.92 25.07 -26.51
CA PRO A 51 -20.35 23.84 -27.03
C PRO A 51 -21.15 22.70 -26.39
N SER A 52 -21.85 21.94 -27.22
CA SER A 52 -22.23 20.58 -26.86
C SER A 52 -20.93 19.83 -26.63
N ALA A 53 -20.46 19.84 -25.38
CA ALA A 53 -19.29 19.10 -24.97
C ALA A 53 -19.69 17.62 -24.96
N SER A 54 -19.28 16.91 -26.01
CA SER A 54 -19.11 15.46 -25.94
C SER A 54 -18.35 15.17 -24.65
N ALA A 55 -19.00 14.45 -23.73
CA ALA A 55 -18.37 14.00 -22.50
C ALA A 55 -17.07 13.25 -22.85
N PRO A 56 -15.94 13.55 -22.20
CA PRO A 56 -14.73 12.77 -22.40
C PRO A 56 -15.00 11.35 -21.91
N ALA A 57 -14.49 10.37 -22.66
CA ALA A 57 -14.52 8.97 -22.27
C ALA A 57 -13.85 8.82 -20.89
N ALA A 58 -14.64 8.43 -19.88
CA ALA A 58 -14.22 8.28 -18.49
C ALA A 58 -13.35 7.04 -18.22
N GLY A 59 -12.53 6.61 -19.20
CA GLY A 59 -11.73 5.37 -19.11
C GLY A 59 -10.32 5.56 -18.56
N SER A 60 -9.69 6.71 -18.81
CA SER A 60 -8.25 6.88 -18.55
C SER A 60 -7.86 7.13 -17.08
N GLY A 61 -8.81 7.56 -16.24
CA GLY A 61 -8.52 7.84 -14.82
C GLY A 61 -8.44 6.55 -14.01
N ALA A 62 -9.42 5.66 -14.18
CA ALA A 62 -9.50 4.40 -13.44
C ALA A 62 -8.30 3.48 -13.72
N GLU A 63 -7.86 3.38 -14.98
CA GLU A 63 -6.67 2.59 -15.33
C GLU A 63 -5.39 3.16 -14.69
N ALA A 64 -5.25 4.49 -14.65
CA ALA A 64 -4.11 5.13 -14.00
C ALA A 64 -4.11 4.91 -12.48
N ASP A 65 -5.29 4.93 -11.85
CA ASP A 65 -5.46 4.66 -10.43
C ASP A 65 -5.10 3.21 -10.07
N VAL A 66 -5.44 2.25 -10.93
CA VAL A 66 -5.08 0.83 -10.77
C VAL A 66 -3.56 0.64 -10.88
N VAL A 67 -2.92 1.22 -11.89
CA VAL A 67 -1.45 1.15 -12.03
C VAL A 67 -0.75 1.78 -10.84
N ALA A 68 -1.24 2.92 -10.35
CA ALA A 68 -0.69 3.55 -9.15
C ALA A 68 -0.85 2.67 -7.90
N GLN A 69 -1.95 1.91 -7.81
CA GLN A 69 -2.19 0.98 -6.70
C GLN A 69 -1.21 -0.19 -6.71
N TYR A 70 -0.86 -0.73 -7.88
CA TYR A 70 0.18 -1.77 -7.97
C TYR A 70 1.56 -1.29 -7.51
N GLU A 71 1.94 -0.07 -7.88
CA GLU A 71 3.20 0.52 -7.42
C GLU A 71 3.18 0.80 -5.91
N ALA A 72 2.04 1.23 -5.38
CA ALA A 72 1.84 1.44 -3.95
C ALA A 72 1.96 0.13 -3.15
N ALA A 73 1.37 -0.97 -3.63
CA ALA A 73 1.49 -2.29 -3.03
C ALA A 73 2.96 -2.73 -2.88
N ARG A 74 3.73 -2.62 -3.97
CA ARG A 74 5.16 -2.96 -3.98
C ARG A 74 5.98 -2.05 -3.05
N ALA A 75 5.67 -0.76 -3.03
CA ALA A 75 6.30 0.19 -2.13
C ALA A 75 5.98 -0.12 -0.66
N ALA A 76 4.76 -0.56 -0.35
CA ALA A 76 4.34 -0.96 0.99
C ALA A 76 5.11 -2.18 1.48
N VAL A 77 5.22 -3.24 0.65
CA VAL A 77 6.03 -4.43 0.93
C VAL A 77 7.47 -4.04 1.22
N ASP A 78 8.09 -3.27 0.32
CA ASP A 78 9.48 -2.83 0.48
C ASP A 78 9.68 -1.98 1.77
N LEU A 79 8.71 -1.15 2.12
CA LEU A 79 8.74 -0.32 3.33
C LEU A 79 8.58 -1.15 4.60
N ALA A 80 7.67 -2.13 4.59
CA ALA A 80 7.44 -3.04 5.69
C ALA A 80 8.67 -3.89 5.99
N GLU A 81 9.29 -4.49 4.96
CA GLU A 81 10.52 -5.27 5.10
C GLU A 81 11.66 -4.46 5.72
N ARG A 82 11.86 -3.22 5.25
CA ARG A 82 12.87 -2.31 5.84
C ARG A 82 12.55 -1.91 7.28
N THR A 83 11.27 -1.79 7.62
CA THR A 83 10.82 -1.34 8.94
C THR A 83 10.98 -2.44 9.98
N ALA A 84 10.52 -3.65 9.67
CA ALA A 84 10.62 -4.80 10.56
C ALA A 84 12.01 -5.48 10.51
N GLY A 85 12.73 -5.36 9.39
CA GLY A 85 14.04 -5.98 9.19
C GLY A 85 13.97 -7.45 8.78
N GLY A 86 12.93 -7.84 8.03
CA GLY A 86 12.62 -9.22 7.68
C GLY A 86 12.23 -9.42 6.22
N LYS A 87 11.52 -10.52 5.94
CA LYS A 87 10.95 -10.84 4.63
C LYS A 87 9.43 -10.82 4.69
N ALA A 88 8.79 -10.08 3.79
CA ALA A 88 7.35 -10.11 3.66
C ALA A 88 6.90 -11.45 3.07
N PHE A 89 5.79 -11.98 3.58
CA PHE A 89 5.20 -13.22 3.07
C PHE A 89 3.70 -13.13 2.82
N GLU A 90 3.06 -12.04 3.24
CA GLU A 90 1.64 -11.76 2.99
C GLU A 90 1.45 -10.24 2.90
N LEU A 91 0.53 -9.84 2.02
CA LEU A 91 0.07 -8.46 1.81
C LEU A 91 -1.44 -8.50 1.59
N ASP A 92 -2.19 -7.67 2.30
CA ASP A 92 -3.63 -7.48 2.10
C ASP A 92 -3.98 -5.99 1.88
N ASP A 93 -4.90 -5.69 0.95
CA ASP A 93 -5.62 -4.41 0.88
C ASP A 93 -6.74 -4.41 1.94
N GLU A 94 -6.49 -3.76 3.09
CA GLU A 94 -7.55 -3.59 4.08
C GLU A 94 -8.67 -2.69 3.51
N ASP A 95 -9.93 -3.15 3.57
CA ASP A 95 -11.21 -2.51 3.17
C ASP A 95 -11.37 -0.99 3.54
N GLY A 96 -10.52 -0.14 2.97
CA GLY A 96 -10.21 1.19 3.49
C GLY A 96 -8.96 1.81 2.87
N GLY A 97 -8.18 1.00 2.15
CA GLY A 97 -7.07 1.39 1.28
C GLY A 97 -5.70 1.28 1.92
N ASN A 98 -5.55 0.86 3.17
CA ASN A 98 -4.24 0.63 3.76
C ASN A 98 -3.70 -0.75 3.36
N TRP A 99 -2.40 -0.92 3.43
CA TRP A 99 -1.73 -2.19 3.20
C TRP A 99 -1.34 -2.81 4.53
N GLU A 100 -1.88 -3.99 4.84
CA GLU A 100 -1.35 -4.83 5.92
C GLU A 100 -0.27 -5.73 5.32
N VAL A 101 0.94 -5.72 5.89
CA VAL A 101 2.05 -6.59 5.46
C VAL A 101 2.52 -7.43 6.62
N ARG A 102 2.51 -8.76 6.48
CA ARG A 102 3.14 -9.66 7.45
C ARG A 102 4.59 -9.91 7.07
N VAL A 103 5.48 -9.67 8.03
CA VAL A 103 6.93 -9.75 7.85
C VAL A 103 7.53 -10.74 8.83
N ALA A 104 8.19 -11.76 8.29
CA ALA A 104 8.93 -12.75 9.05
C ALA A 104 10.29 -12.20 9.50
N VAL A 105 10.52 -12.17 10.82
CA VAL A 105 11.79 -11.79 11.45
C VAL A 105 12.21 -12.91 12.40
N GLU A 106 13.23 -13.68 11.99
CA GLU A 106 13.65 -14.89 12.69
C GLU A 106 12.51 -15.92 12.83
N ASN A 107 11.92 -16.07 14.03
CA ASN A 107 10.77 -16.96 14.29
C ASN A 107 9.56 -16.16 14.80
N GLU A 108 9.51 -14.87 14.49
CA GLU A 108 8.46 -13.94 14.92
C GLU A 108 7.83 -13.33 13.66
N GLU A 109 6.56 -13.00 13.78
CA GLU A 109 5.80 -12.28 12.78
C GLU A 109 5.59 -10.83 13.22
N PHE A 110 5.72 -9.92 12.26
CA PHE A 110 5.40 -8.52 12.44
C PHE A 110 4.31 -8.12 11.47
N GLU A 111 3.24 -7.55 11.99
CA GLU A 111 2.25 -6.83 11.22
C GLU A 111 2.75 -5.39 11.01
N VAL A 112 2.83 -4.96 9.75
CA VAL A 112 3.15 -3.58 9.39
C VAL A 112 2.02 -3.03 8.53
N VAL A 113 1.27 -2.09 9.09
CA VAL A 113 0.22 -1.37 8.35
C VAL A 113 0.84 -0.12 7.72
N VAL A 114 0.75 -0.02 6.41
CA VAL A 114 1.25 1.07 5.58
C VAL A 114 0.07 1.83 4.97
N ASP A 115 0.23 3.14 4.76
CA ASP A 115 -0.77 3.95 4.09
C ASP A 115 -1.02 3.50 2.65
N ALA A 116 -2.16 3.91 2.09
CA ALA A 116 -2.59 3.54 0.73
C ALA A 116 -1.57 3.83 -0.38
N ALA A 117 -0.71 4.83 -0.18
CA ALA A 117 0.32 5.20 -1.14
C ALA A 117 1.59 4.35 -1.03
N GLY A 118 1.72 3.49 -0.01
CA GLY A 118 2.92 2.68 0.23
C GLY A 118 4.11 3.51 0.74
N THR A 119 3.86 4.67 1.35
CA THR A 119 4.90 5.66 1.69
C THR A 119 5.11 5.91 3.18
N GLU A 120 4.13 5.59 4.02
CA GLU A 120 4.16 5.85 5.46
C GLU A 120 3.71 4.64 6.27
N VAL A 121 4.52 4.24 7.25
CA VAL A 121 4.11 3.23 8.23
C VAL A 121 3.15 3.85 9.24
N LEU A 122 1.92 3.37 9.27
CA LEU A 122 0.87 3.82 10.19
C LEU A 122 0.92 3.06 11.51
N ARG A 123 1.23 1.76 11.45
CA ARG A 123 1.36 0.86 12.59
C ARG A 123 2.45 -0.17 12.29
N SER A 124 3.20 -0.54 13.32
CA SER A 124 4.09 -1.70 13.26
C SER A 124 4.13 -2.33 14.64
N GLU A 125 3.82 -3.61 14.70
CA GLU A 125 3.89 -4.38 15.93
C GLU A 125 4.26 -5.83 15.64
N ARG A 126 4.76 -6.49 16.68
CA ARG A 126 4.86 -7.94 16.67
C ARG A 126 3.46 -8.50 16.90
N ASP A 127 3.01 -9.43 16.08
CA ASP A 127 1.72 -10.08 16.25
C ASP A 127 1.87 -11.42 17.01
N ASP A 128 2.32 -12.47 16.32
CA ASP A 128 2.55 -13.80 16.90
C ASP A 128 3.94 -14.37 16.53
N SER A 129 4.21 -15.61 16.97
CA SER A 129 5.32 -16.40 16.44
C SER A 129 5.03 -16.80 15.00
N LEU A 130 6.05 -16.72 14.15
CA LEU A 130 5.98 -17.25 12.79
C LEU A 130 5.69 -18.76 12.85
N ASP A 131 4.65 -19.21 12.15
CA ASP A 131 4.30 -20.61 12.14
C ASP A 131 5.37 -21.45 11.40
N GLY A 132 5.39 -22.74 11.69
CA GLY A 132 6.41 -23.64 11.14
C GLY A 132 6.24 -23.93 9.65
N GLU A 133 5.03 -23.77 9.10
CA GLU A 133 4.77 -24.00 7.68
C GLU A 133 5.29 -22.81 6.87
N ASP A 134 5.02 -21.57 7.29
CA ASP A 134 5.50 -20.36 6.62
C ASP A 134 7.00 -20.19 6.80
N ALA A 135 7.55 -20.47 7.99
CA ALA A 135 8.99 -20.55 8.18
C ALA A 135 9.64 -21.58 7.23
N GLY A 136 8.94 -22.70 6.98
CA GLY A 136 9.37 -23.74 6.05
C GLY A 136 9.30 -23.30 4.58
N ARG A 137 8.23 -22.62 4.17
CA ARG A 137 8.03 -22.09 2.82
C ARG A 137 9.02 -20.98 2.49
N LEU A 138 9.27 -20.08 3.45
CA LEU A 138 10.25 -19.00 3.33
C LEU A 138 11.67 -19.53 3.12
N ASN A 139 11.96 -20.73 3.60
CA ASN A 139 13.24 -21.40 3.40
C ASN A 139 13.36 -21.91 1.96
N GLY A 140 13.94 -21.07 1.10
CA GLY A 140 14.17 -21.38 -0.31
C GLY A 140 13.61 -20.32 -1.26
N VAL A 141 12.85 -19.34 -0.74
CA VAL A 141 12.40 -18.18 -1.52
C VAL A 141 13.61 -17.43 -2.08
N GLN A 142 13.63 -17.26 -3.39
CA GLN A 142 14.69 -16.55 -4.12
C GLN A 142 14.20 -15.20 -4.65
N ILE A 143 12.95 -15.16 -5.13
CA ILE A 143 12.26 -13.91 -5.49
C ILE A 143 11.30 -13.51 -4.38
N GLY A 144 11.40 -12.27 -3.93
CA GLY A 144 10.55 -11.75 -2.84
C GLY A 144 9.14 -11.34 -3.32
N LEU A 145 8.24 -11.09 -2.36
CA LEU A 145 6.85 -10.72 -2.63
C LEU A 145 6.71 -9.48 -3.55
N SER A 146 7.49 -8.42 -3.31
CA SER A 146 7.49 -7.20 -4.14
C SER A 146 7.88 -7.45 -5.61
N GLU A 147 8.77 -8.42 -5.85
CA GLU A 147 9.14 -8.85 -7.21
C GLU A 147 8.04 -9.72 -7.82
N ALA A 148 7.47 -10.64 -7.06
CA ALA A 148 6.36 -11.49 -7.48
C ALA A 148 5.13 -10.67 -7.92
N ILE A 149 4.73 -9.66 -7.14
CA ILE A 149 3.65 -8.72 -7.51
C ILE A 149 3.97 -8.06 -8.85
N GLY A 150 5.20 -7.59 -9.06
CA GLY A 150 5.60 -6.97 -10.32
C GLY A 150 5.51 -7.90 -11.53
N ILE A 151 5.82 -9.18 -11.35
CA ILE A 151 5.68 -10.21 -12.39
C ILE A 151 4.20 -10.49 -12.66
N ALA A 152 3.40 -10.76 -11.62
CA ALA A 152 1.98 -11.05 -11.77
C ALA A 152 1.22 -9.90 -12.45
N VAL A 153 1.46 -8.65 -12.06
CA VAL A 153 0.88 -7.47 -12.70
C VAL A 153 1.26 -7.38 -14.19
N SER A 154 2.46 -7.81 -14.56
CA SER A 154 2.88 -7.82 -15.97
C SER A 154 2.21 -8.92 -16.80
N GLU A 155 1.84 -10.02 -16.16
CA GLU A 155 1.13 -11.16 -16.78
C GLU A 155 -0.39 -10.97 -16.77
N TYR A 156 -0.91 -10.22 -15.81
CA TYR A 156 -2.32 -9.94 -15.66
C TYR A 156 -2.86 -9.12 -16.83
N THR A 157 -3.87 -9.67 -17.51
CA THR A 157 -4.47 -9.03 -18.70
C THR A 157 -5.72 -8.20 -18.40
N GLY A 158 -6.17 -8.20 -17.15
CA GLY A 158 -7.36 -7.47 -16.70
C GLY A 158 -7.03 -6.03 -16.27
N THR A 159 -7.97 -5.42 -15.55
CA THR A 159 -7.85 -4.04 -15.05
C THR A 159 -8.33 -3.90 -13.60
N ALA A 160 -8.47 -5.01 -12.86
CA ALA A 160 -8.86 -4.97 -11.45
C ALA A 160 -7.68 -4.58 -10.56
N ARG A 161 -7.98 -4.05 -9.37
CA ARG A 161 -6.97 -3.76 -8.35
C ARG A 161 -6.38 -5.07 -7.82
N LEU A 162 -5.15 -4.99 -7.32
CA LEU A 162 -4.59 -6.05 -6.49
C LEU A 162 -5.43 -6.13 -5.21
N ASP A 163 -5.74 -7.34 -4.77
CA ASP A 163 -6.48 -7.58 -3.53
C ASP A 163 -5.50 -8.03 -2.44
N ASP A 164 -4.81 -9.14 -2.70
CA ASP A 164 -3.91 -9.82 -1.78
C ASP A 164 -2.65 -10.37 -2.50
N ALA A 165 -1.66 -10.78 -1.70
CA ALA A 165 -0.51 -11.51 -2.19
C ALA A 165 0.14 -12.34 -1.07
N ASP A 166 0.22 -13.66 -1.26
CA ASP A 166 0.51 -14.63 -0.21
C ASP A 166 1.57 -15.67 -0.58
N LEU A 167 2.38 -16.07 0.41
CA LEU A 167 3.24 -17.24 0.31
C LEU A 167 2.44 -18.52 0.61
N THR A 168 2.14 -19.28 -0.43
CA THR A 168 1.27 -20.45 -0.35
C THR A 168 1.96 -21.73 -0.82
N THR A 169 1.17 -22.80 -0.95
CA THR A 169 1.57 -24.03 -1.60
C THR A 169 0.55 -24.41 -2.66
N GLU A 170 0.99 -24.37 -3.92
CA GLU A 170 0.21 -24.77 -5.07
C GLU A 170 0.56 -26.22 -5.45
N GLY A 171 -0.31 -27.15 -5.05
CA GLY A 171 -0.04 -28.59 -5.14
C GLY A 171 1.15 -29.00 -4.25
N ASP A 172 2.27 -29.36 -4.86
CA ASP A 172 3.53 -29.71 -4.17
C ASP A 172 4.60 -28.60 -4.27
N THR A 173 4.27 -27.45 -4.86
CA THR A 173 5.21 -26.35 -5.12
C THR A 173 4.91 -25.17 -4.22
N VAL A 174 5.93 -24.66 -3.51
CA VAL A 174 5.81 -23.38 -2.80
C VAL A 174 5.70 -22.27 -3.84
N ALA A 175 4.69 -21.43 -3.71
CA ALA A 175 4.35 -20.42 -4.70
C ALA A 175 3.99 -19.10 -4.03
N TRP A 176 4.19 -18.01 -4.76
CA TRP A 176 3.48 -16.77 -4.50
C TRP A 176 2.11 -16.85 -5.17
N GLU A 177 1.05 -16.58 -4.45
CA GLU A 177 -0.31 -16.37 -4.96
C GLU A 177 -0.57 -14.87 -4.97
N ILE A 178 -1.03 -14.33 -6.09
CA ILE A 178 -1.29 -12.91 -6.27
C ILE A 178 -2.76 -12.76 -6.70
N GLY A 179 -3.61 -12.28 -5.80
CA GLY A 179 -5.04 -12.12 -6.00
C GLY A 179 -5.44 -10.75 -6.55
N PHE A 180 -6.45 -10.74 -7.40
CA PHE A 180 -7.08 -9.53 -7.92
C PHE A 180 -8.58 -9.50 -7.56
N VAL A 181 -9.12 -8.29 -7.40
CA VAL A 181 -10.52 -8.08 -6.99
C VAL A 181 -11.57 -8.67 -7.96
N ASP A 182 -11.17 -9.02 -9.19
CA ASP A 182 -12.03 -9.73 -10.16
C ASP A 182 -11.92 -11.26 -10.10
N ASP A 183 -11.48 -11.80 -8.96
CA ASP A 183 -11.33 -13.22 -8.65
C ASP A 183 -10.25 -13.93 -9.49
N VAL A 184 -9.35 -13.20 -10.15
CA VAL A 184 -8.20 -13.78 -10.85
C VAL A 184 -7.05 -13.99 -9.86
N GLU A 185 -6.45 -15.17 -9.88
CA GLU A 185 -5.30 -15.51 -9.04
C GLU A 185 -4.12 -15.96 -9.91
N ILE A 186 -2.94 -15.36 -9.71
CA ILE A 186 -1.71 -15.73 -10.42
C ILE A 186 -0.73 -16.37 -9.46
N TYR A 187 -0.33 -17.60 -9.76
CA TYR A 187 0.61 -18.39 -8.96
C TYR A 187 1.99 -18.40 -9.61
N LEU A 188 3.02 -18.00 -8.86
CA LEU A 188 4.41 -17.88 -9.32
C LEU A 188 5.35 -18.76 -8.50
N ASP A 189 6.30 -19.42 -9.18
CA ASP A 189 7.35 -20.20 -8.51
C ASP A 189 8.30 -19.28 -7.72
N VAL A 190 8.47 -19.53 -6.43
CA VAL A 190 9.30 -18.70 -5.54
C VAL A 190 10.80 -18.70 -5.88
N LEU A 191 11.25 -19.60 -6.76
CA LEU A 191 12.65 -19.72 -7.16
C LEU A 191 13.03 -18.81 -8.33
N ASP A 192 12.13 -18.65 -9.30
CA ASP A 192 12.44 -18.02 -10.58
C ASP A 192 11.34 -17.10 -11.15
N GLY A 193 10.18 -17.00 -10.48
CA GLY A 193 9.09 -16.14 -10.90
C GLY A 193 8.31 -16.64 -12.10
N ARG A 194 8.50 -17.89 -12.50
CA ARG A 194 7.71 -18.48 -13.57
C ARG A 194 6.26 -18.66 -13.11
N VAL A 195 5.31 -18.26 -13.96
CA VAL A 195 3.89 -18.57 -13.77
C VAL A 195 3.67 -20.09 -13.77
N ILE A 196 3.12 -20.57 -12.66
CA ILE A 196 2.70 -21.96 -12.44
C ILE A 196 1.25 -22.13 -12.91
N ARG A 197 0.37 -21.20 -12.50
CA ARG A 197 -1.07 -21.23 -12.77
C ARG A 197 -1.65 -19.82 -12.83
N VAL A 198 -2.71 -19.67 -13.61
CA VAL A 198 -3.66 -18.55 -13.54
C VAL A 198 -5.04 -19.20 -13.41
N ASP A 199 -5.82 -18.80 -12.40
CA ASP A 199 -7.22 -19.20 -12.21
C ASP A 199 -8.15 -18.01 -12.51
#